data_AF-A0A8T3QMA5-F1
#
_entry.id   AF-A0A8T3QMA5-F1
#
_cell.length_a   1.000
_cell.length_b   1.000
_cell.length_c   1.000
_cell.angle_alpha   90.00
_cell.angle_beta   90.00
_cell.angle_gamma   90.00
#
_symmetry.space_group_name_H-M   'P 1'
#
loop_
_entity.id
_entity.type
_entity.pdbx_description
1 polymer ?
#
loop_
_entity_poly.entity_id
_entity_poly.type
_entity_poly.pdbx_seq_one_letter_code
_entity_poly.pdbx_strand_id
1 'polypeptide(L)'
;MTSEQLRDRIALGLALCALLAGVASAALGSYNSGIHWRIDGDRLVVDSVDPLSQADRDGVRPLLVALELNGRQLLSLPSYQYGDVPSDSPDGVPPIVGTAPAVPTPVISNAELQRLANDPVEWVSLISPEALAGGSPDNWAWNGYQYPGAWNFHQGQLALLPGMLILVAGLWWLRSARVGAPIRGLAIPLVSAVAIPLLVSPLEGIGTFWAVLSARGLMILGVVPLAAGLVGLIPSVDDRRLIAVGIAAMALGALIASIGFALGEGRDEVGILVWAMTSGIALVPGIVAAGPIDLAHLRASAALGAGGLVQSTELALAGATPAFALASIGQPYPWLLILWVLGLLAAARFTVRPLARLATRATLQRDLVVAATEAERARLAADIHDDALQELTLLVRRLEASGDAEGAEIGRTVADRLRAICGDLRLPILDDLGVGPALDWLVLRIERLAGGEVRLERSDDARHSPDVELAIFRVAQEALANAVKHGSPPIVVRYRSTPAGISLAIDDAGPGITDDAPAVAERAGRFGLLNMAQRAEQIGAILDVKRWPTGGTHVALEWRPR
;
A
#
# COMPACT_ATOMS: atom_id res chain seq x y z
N MET A 1 -14.97 -17.70 -16.68
CA MET A 1 -15.01 -16.62 -15.67
C MET A 1 -13.86 -16.87 -14.71
N THR A 2 -12.97 -15.90 -14.53
CA THR A 2 -11.81 -16.06 -13.62
C THR A 2 -12.26 -16.00 -12.16
N SER A 3 -11.45 -16.52 -11.23
CA SER A 3 -11.73 -16.43 -9.78
C SER A 3 -11.87 -14.99 -9.30
N GLU A 4 -11.07 -14.06 -9.85
CA GLU A 4 -11.17 -12.62 -9.58
C GLU A 4 -12.49 -12.01 -10.05
N GLN A 5 -12.93 -12.34 -11.26
CA GLN A 5 -14.21 -11.86 -11.80
C GLN A 5 -15.40 -12.37 -10.97
N LEU A 6 -15.34 -13.62 -10.50
CA LEU A 6 -16.36 -14.18 -9.62
C LEU A 6 -16.40 -13.44 -8.28
N ARG A 7 -15.24 -13.25 -7.63
CA ARG A 7 -15.11 -12.52 -6.37
C ARG A 7 -15.66 -11.09 -6.48
N ASP A 8 -15.29 -10.37 -7.53
CA ASP A 8 -15.74 -8.99 -7.73
C ASP A 8 -17.24 -8.89 -7.98
N ARG A 9 -17.83 -9.86 -8.71
CA ARG A 9 -19.28 -9.95 -8.90
C ARG A 9 -20.02 -10.24 -7.59
N ILE A 10 -19.49 -11.13 -6.75
CA ILE A 10 -20.06 -11.41 -5.43
C ILE A 10 -20.02 -10.16 -4.55
N ALA A 11 -18.87 -9.48 -4.49
CA ALA A 11 -18.72 -8.25 -3.71
C ALA A 11 -19.70 -7.15 -4.16
N LEU A 12 -19.81 -6.93 -5.47
CA LEU A 12 -20.75 -5.96 -6.04
C LEU A 12 -22.21 -6.34 -5.75
N GLY A 13 -22.55 -7.63 -5.88
CA GLY A 13 -23.89 -8.14 -5.57
C GLY A 13 -24.27 -7.92 -4.11
N LEU A 14 -23.34 -8.20 -3.18
CA LEU A 14 -23.56 -7.94 -1.75
C LEU A 14 -23.70 -6.45 -1.44
N ALA A 15 -22.88 -5.60 -2.06
CA ALA A 15 -22.98 -4.15 -1.92
C ALA A 15 -24.32 -3.61 -2.47
N LEU A 16 -24.82 -4.16 -3.58
CA LEU A 16 -26.13 -3.82 -4.13
C LEU A 16 -27.27 -4.26 -3.20
N CYS A 17 -27.21 -5.48 -2.67
CA CYS A 17 -28.18 -5.96 -1.69
C CYS A 17 -28.19 -5.07 -0.44
N ALA A 18 -27.02 -4.71 0.07
CA ALA A 18 -26.87 -3.81 1.21
C ALA A 18 -27.45 -2.41 0.92
N LEU A 19 -27.19 -1.85 -0.26
CA LEU A 19 -27.74 -0.56 -0.68
C LEU A 19 -29.27 -0.60 -0.77
N LEU A 20 -29.83 -1.62 -1.43
CA LEU A 20 -31.28 -1.77 -1.58
C LEU A 20 -31.97 -1.97 -0.23
N ALA A 21 -31.41 -2.83 0.62
CA ALA A 21 -31.94 -3.06 1.96
C ALA A 21 -31.86 -1.78 2.81
N GLY A 22 -30.72 -1.08 2.78
CA GLY A 22 -30.52 0.18 3.49
C GLY A 22 -31.49 1.28 3.07
N VAL A 23 -31.66 1.49 1.75
CA VAL A 23 -32.59 2.49 1.21
C VAL A 23 -34.04 2.11 1.52
N ALA A 24 -34.42 0.85 1.38
CA ALA A 24 -35.77 0.39 1.73
C ALA A 24 -36.05 0.59 3.23
N SER A 25 -35.10 0.23 4.09
CA SER A 25 -35.20 0.46 5.53
C SER A 25 -35.26 1.94 5.88
N ALA A 26 -34.49 2.80 5.23
CA ALA A 26 -34.53 4.24 5.50
C ALA A 26 -35.81 4.91 5.01
N ALA A 27 -36.38 4.45 3.89
CA ALA A 27 -37.56 5.05 3.27
C ALA A 27 -38.89 4.54 3.85
N LEU A 28 -38.94 3.25 4.19
CA LEU A 28 -40.18 2.57 4.60
C LEU A 28 -40.15 2.09 6.06
N GLY A 29 -38.97 2.04 6.67
CA GLY A 29 -38.80 1.54 8.04
C GLY A 29 -39.11 2.60 9.10
N SER A 30 -39.39 2.10 10.29
CA SER A 30 -39.46 2.86 11.52
C SER A 30 -38.85 2.02 12.64
N TYR A 31 -38.35 2.67 13.70
CA TYR A 31 -37.99 1.95 14.91
C TYR A 31 -39.25 1.37 15.57
N ASN A 32 -39.15 0.13 16.06
CA ASN A 32 -40.21 -0.53 16.81
C ASN A 32 -39.64 -1.07 18.13
N SER A 33 -40.11 -0.54 19.26
CA SER A 33 -39.77 -1.05 20.61
C SER A 33 -40.42 -2.41 20.91
N GLY A 34 -41.49 -2.74 20.17
CA GLY A 34 -42.32 -3.93 20.32
C GLY A 34 -43.51 -3.76 21.25
N ILE A 35 -43.76 -2.55 21.76
CA ILE A 35 -44.87 -2.28 22.67
C ILE A 35 -46.09 -1.86 21.88
N HIS A 36 -47.19 -2.63 22.01
CA HIS A 36 -48.49 -2.24 21.48
C HIS A 36 -49.37 -1.71 22.61
N TRP A 37 -49.96 -0.54 22.39
CA TRP A 37 -50.72 0.17 23.39
C TRP A 37 -52.23 -0.05 23.23
N ARG A 38 -52.93 -0.17 24.35
CA ARG A 38 -54.39 -0.07 24.44
C ARG A 38 -54.77 1.03 25.43
N ILE A 39 -55.75 1.82 25.06
CA ILE A 39 -56.33 2.83 25.95
C ILE A 39 -57.43 2.17 26.77
N ASP A 40 -57.28 2.19 28.10
CA ASP A 40 -58.26 1.69 29.06
C ASP A 40 -58.76 2.86 29.91
N GLY A 41 -59.95 3.37 29.57
CA GLY A 41 -60.49 4.60 30.15
C GLY A 41 -59.63 5.83 29.83
N ASP A 42 -58.96 6.35 30.84
CA ASP A 42 -58.05 7.50 30.82
C ASP A 42 -56.57 7.10 31.00
N ARG A 43 -56.27 5.80 30.87
CA ARG A 43 -54.93 5.23 31.06
C ARG A 43 -54.41 4.58 29.78
N LEU A 44 -53.09 4.63 29.63
CA LEU A 44 -52.38 3.88 28.60
C LEU A 44 -51.84 2.58 29.21
N VAL A 45 -52.20 1.46 28.59
CA VAL A 45 -51.86 0.12 29.09
C VAL A 45 -51.17 -0.66 27.97
N VAL A 46 -50.17 -1.45 28.32
CA VAL A 46 -49.54 -2.40 27.40
C VAL A 46 -50.55 -3.48 27.03
N ASP A 47 -50.95 -3.52 25.76
CA ASP A 47 -51.89 -4.51 25.23
C ASP A 47 -51.18 -5.84 24.96
N SER A 48 -50.09 -5.75 24.21
CA SER A 48 -49.24 -6.87 23.82
C SER A 48 -47.81 -6.39 23.62
N VAL A 49 -46.88 -7.35 23.66
CA VAL A 49 -45.47 -7.11 23.40
C VAL A 49 -45.03 -8.09 22.33
N ASP A 50 -44.41 -7.59 21.27
CA ASP A 50 -43.90 -8.42 20.18
C ASP A 50 -42.85 -9.40 20.73
N PRO A 51 -42.95 -10.71 20.45
CA PRO A 51 -41.95 -11.67 20.88
C PRO A 51 -40.56 -11.32 20.36
N LEU A 52 -39.52 -11.48 21.19
CA LEU A 52 -38.13 -11.14 20.85
C LEU A 52 -37.90 -9.65 20.53
N SER A 53 -38.85 -8.77 20.83
CA SER A 53 -38.63 -7.33 20.77
C SER A 53 -37.73 -6.84 21.91
N GLN A 54 -37.32 -5.57 21.86
CA GLN A 54 -36.53 -5.02 22.96
C GLN A 54 -37.35 -4.97 24.25
N ALA A 55 -38.62 -4.58 24.17
CA ALA A 55 -39.52 -4.55 25.31
C ALA A 55 -39.74 -5.95 25.95
N ASP A 56 -39.91 -6.99 25.13
CA ASP A 56 -40.09 -8.37 25.65
C ASP A 56 -38.88 -8.83 26.47
N ARG A 57 -37.67 -8.51 25.99
CA ARG A 57 -36.40 -8.83 26.66
C ARG A 57 -36.16 -8.04 27.94
N ASP A 58 -36.55 -6.77 27.95
CA ASP A 58 -36.44 -5.92 29.14
C ASP A 58 -37.49 -6.29 30.20
N GLY A 59 -38.34 -7.28 29.92
CA GLY A 59 -39.32 -7.81 30.86
C GLY A 59 -40.65 -7.05 30.86
N VAL A 60 -40.92 -6.25 29.83
CA VAL A 60 -42.24 -5.64 29.63
C VAL A 60 -43.26 -6.74 29.39
N ARG A 61 -44.39 -6.66 30.09
CA ARG A 61 -45.48 -7.63 30.00
C ARG A 61 -46.80 -6.91 29.72
N PRO A 62 -47.79 -7.62 29.14
CA PRO A 62 -49.15 -7.09 29.01
C PRO A 62 -49.71 -6.62 30.35
N LEU A 63 -50.68 -5.70 30.30
CA LEU A 63 -51.39 -5.09 31.44
C LEU A 63 -50.59 -4.10 32.29
N LEU A 64 -49.31 -3.87 32.01
CA LEU A 64 -48.57 -2.79 32.65
C LEU A 64 -49.13 -1.42 32.26
N VAL A 65 -49.22 -0.51 33.22
CA VAL A 65 -49.77 0.85 33.03
C VAL A 65 -48.62 1.84 32.87
N ALA A 66 -48.72 2.73 31.88
CA ALA A 66 -47.71 3.74 31.65
C ALA A 66 -47.92 4.98 32.56
N LEU A 67 -46.89 5.31 33.33
CA LEU A 67 -46.80 6.51 34.16
C LEU A 67 -46.26 7.70 33.38
N GLU A 68 -45.27 7.43 32.53
CA GLU A 68 -44.56 8.42 31.73
C GLU A 68 -44.20 7.80 30.39
N LEU A 69 -44.30 8.58 29.31
CA LEU A 69 -43.94 8.16 27.96
C LEU A 69 -43.23 9.33 27.25
N ASN A 70 -42.01 9.10 26.75
CA ASN A 70 -41.19 10.08 26.03
C ASN A 70 -41.06 11.43 26.74
N GLY A 71 -40.86 11.42 28.07
CA GLY A 71 -40.75 12.63 28.88
C GLY A 71 -42.09 13.30 29.24
N ARG A 72 -43.22 12.69 28.86
CA ARG A 72 -44.57 13.18 29.19
C ARG A 72 -45.19 12.35 30.29
N GLN A 73 -45.52 12.97 31.41
CA GLN A 73 -46.22 12.32 32.52
C GLN A 73 -47.68 12.06 32.14
N LEU A 74 -48.06 10.78 32.07
CA LEU A 74 -49.42 10.33 31.73
C LEU A 74 -50.29 10.20 32.99
N LEU A 75 -49.73 9.64 34.05
CA LEU A 75 -50.41 9.37 35.32
C LEU A 75 -49.59 9.95 36.49
N SER A 76 -50.23 10.79 37.30
CA SER A 76 -49.63 11.31 38.52
C SER A 76 -49.98 10.40 39.70
N LEU A 77 -48.96 9.88 40.38
CA LEU A 77 -49.12 9.07 41.59
C LEU A 77 -49.20 9.97 42.83
N PRO A 78 -49.97 9.59 43.86
CA PRO A 78 -50.00 10.28 45.14
C PRO A 78 -48.61 10.48 45.74
N SER A 79 -48.28 11.73 46.05
CA SER A 79 -47.03 12.13 46.70
C SER A 79 -47.33 12.89 48.00
N TYR A 80 -46.46 12.76 49.01
CA TYR A 80 -46.66 13.48 50.27
C TYR A 80 -46.56 14.99 50.07
N GLN A 81 -47.56 15.71 50.57
CA GLN A 81 -47.47 17.15 50.75
C GLN A 81 -46.97 17.44 52.16
N TYR A 82 -45.89 18.20 52.23
CA TYR A 82 -45.28 18.64 53.47
C TYR A 82 -45.76 20.06 53.79
N GLY A 83 -46.19 20.28 55.03
CA GLY A 83 -46.57 21.60 55.53
C GLY A 83 -45.36 22.42 55.93
N ASP A 84 -45.59 23.65 56.37
CA ASP A 84 -44.53 24.49 56.93
C ASP A 84 -43.94 23.84 58.19
N VAL A 85 -42.62 23.91 58.34
CA VAL A 85 -41.93 23.40 59.51
C VAL A 85 -42.32 24.26 60.72
N PRO A 86 -42.96 23.71 61.76
CA PRO A 86 -43.31 24.48 62.95
C PRO A 86 -42.06 25.01 63.66
N SER A 87 -42.12 26.22 64.22
CA SER A 87 -40.99 26.84 64.94
C SER A 87 -40.46 26.00 66.10
N ASP A 88 -41.31 25.13 66.63
CA ASP A 88 -41.07 24.33 67.83
C ASP A 88 -40.79 22.84 67.51
N SER A 89 -40.57 22.50 66.23
CA SER A 89 -40.26 21.14 65.80
C SER A 89 -38.82 20.75 66.23
N PRO A 90 -38.65 19.72 67.10
CA PRO A 90 -37.32 19.33 67.62
C PRO A 90 -36.36 18.85 66.52
N ASP A 91 -36.90 18.27 65.46
CA ASP A 91 -36.13 17.57 64.41
C ASP A 91 -36.15 18.34 63.07
N GLY A 92 -36.88 19.47 62.99
CA GLY A 92 -37.00 20.29 61.78
C GLY A 92 -37.69 19.62 60.59
N VAL A 93 -38.28 18.44 60.77
CA VAL A 93 -38.98 17.71 59.70
C VAL A 93 -40.39 18.30 59.52
N PRO A 94 -40.78 18.69 58.29
CA PRO A 94 -42.12 19.19 58.03
C PRO A 94 -43.18 18.07 58.17
N PRO A 95 -44.35 18.35 58.77
CA PRO A 95 -45.42 17.37 58.91
C PRO A 95 -46.05 17.05 57.54
N ILE A 96 -46.46 15.80 57.35
CA ILE A 96 -47.25 15.40 56.18
C ILE A 96 -48.69 15.91 56.38
N VAL A 97 -49.16 16.77 55.47
CA VAL A 97 -50.50 17.39 55.52
C VAL A 97 -51.51 16.59 54.67
N GLY A 98 -51.02 15.77 53.74
CA GLY A 98 -51.84 14.90 52.92
C GLY A 98 -51.06 14.37 51.72
N THR A 99 -51.79 13.90 50.70
CA THR A 99 -51.22 13.50 49.43
C THR A 99 -51.84 14.27 48.26
N ALA A 100 -51.03 14.60 47.26
CA ALA A 100 -51.52 15.17 46.01
C ALA A 100 -50.88 14.48 44.79
N PRO A 101 -51.70 13.99 43.84
CA PRO A 101 -53.15 13.80 43.94
C PRO A 101 -53.53 12.77 45.02
N ALA A 102 -54.78 12.75 45.48
CA ALA A 102 -55.23 11.80 46.52
C ALA A 102 -55.30 10.35 46.02
N VAL A 103 -55.58 10.18 44.73
CA VAL A 103 -55.60 8.90 44.00
C VAL A 103 -54.78 9.05 42.72
N PRO A 104 -54.27 7.95 42.13
CA PRO A 104 -53.62 8.00 40.82
C PRO A 104 -54.52 8.68 39.79
N THR A 105 -54.10 9.86 39.31
CA THR A 105 -54.93 10.74 38.48
C THR A 105 -54.26 10.98 37.12
N PRO A 106 -54.97 10.81 36.00
CA PRO A 106 -54.43 11.13 34.67
C PRO A 106 -54.17 12.62 34.53
N VAL A 107 -53.07 12.97 33.88
CA VAL A 107 -52.63 14.36 33.69
C VAL A 107 -52.88 14.84 32.25
N ILE A 108 -53.13 13.91 31.33
CA ILE A 108 -53.17 14.15 29.89
C ILE A 108 -54.56 13.82 29.32
N SER A 109 -54.96 14.53 28.26
CA SER A 109 -56.24 14.31 27.58
C SER A 109 -56.25 13.03 26.73
N ASN A 110 -57.42 12.41 26.53
CA ASN A 110 -57.56 11.22 25.69
C ASN A 110 -57.07 11.41 24.24
N ALA A 111 -57.23 12.63 23.68
CA ALA A 111 -56.76 12.95 22.33
C ALA A 111 -55.22 13.05 22.23
N GLU A 112 -54.54 13.40 23.33
CA GLU A 112 -53.08 13.39 23.41
C GLU A 112 -52.55 11.99 23.71
N LEU A 113 -53.24 11.22 24.56
CA LEU A 113 -52.96 9.79 24.78
C LEU A 113 -52.96 8.99 23.46
N GLN A 114 -53.96 9.21 22.60
CA GLN A 114 -54.02 8.58 21.27
C GLN A 114 -52.85 8.98 20.37
N ARG A 115 -52.36 10.23 20.47
CA ARG A 115 -51.19 10.66 19.70
C ARG A 115 -49.93 9.98 20.22
N LEU A 116 -49.69 10.03 21.53
CA LEU A 116 -48.53 9.41 22.18
C LEU A 116 -48.48 7.89 21.98
N ALA A 117 -49.63 7.21 21.93
CA ALA A 117 -49.71 5.78 21.66
C ALA A 117 -49.20 5.39 20.26
N ASN A 118 -49.20 6.32 19.30
CA ASN A 118 -48.70 6.09 17.94
C ASN A 118 -47.25 6.55 17.75
N ASP A 119 -46.70 7.30 18.70
CA ASP A 119 -45.32 7.76 18.64
C ASP A 119 -44.36 6.61 19.00
N PRO A 120 -43.17 6.55 18.38
CA PRO A 120 -42.16 5.57 18.76
C PRO A 120 -41.78 5.75 20.24
N VAL A 121 -41.72 4.64 20.97
CA VAL A 121 -41.37 4.65 22.39
C VAL A 121 -39.86 4.77 22.52
N GLU A 122 -39.38 5.87 23.08
CA GLU A 122 -37.97 6.14 23.40
C GLU A 122 -37.67 6.00 24.89
N TRP A 123 -38.63 6.38 25.72
CA TRP A 123 -38.57 6.22 27.18
C TRP A 123 -39.95 5.91 27.71
N VAL A 124 -40.07 4.95 28.61
CA VAL A 124 -41.34 4.63 29.24
C VAL A 124 -41.17 4.18 30.68
N SER A 125 -42.02 4.69 31.56
CA SER A 125 -42.11 4.27 32.96
C SER A 125 -43.37 3.45 33.14
N LEU A 126 -43.24 2.19 33.56
CA LEU A 126 -44.33 1.23 33.67
C LEU A 126 -44.54 0.77 35.12
N ILE A 127 -45.79 0.60 35.52
CA ILE A 127 -46.19 0.06 36.83
C ILE A 127 -47.17 -1.11 36.66
N SER A 128 -47.08 -2.13 37.53
CA SER A 128 -48.03 -3.24 37.50
C SER A 128 -49.39 -2.82 38.06
N PRO A 129 -50.51 -3.45 37.63
CA PRO A 129 -51.82 -3.17 38.21
C PRO A 129 -51.89 -3.44 39.72
N GLU A 130 -51.20 -4.47 40.23
CA GLU A 130 -51.19 -4.74 41.68
C GLU A 130 -50.42 -3.65 42.43
N ALA A 131 -49.26 -3.24 41.91
CA ALA A 131 -48.48 -2.15 42.47
C ALA A 131 -49.27 -0.84 42.42
N LEU A 132 -50.01 -0.58 41.33
CA LEU A 132 -50.84 0.61 41.15
C LEU A 132 -52.03 0.68 42.14
N ALA A 133 -52.61 -0.47 42.49
CA ALA A 133 -53.77 -0.55 43.38
C ALA A 133 -53.38 -0.59 44.87
N GLY A 134 -52.27 -1.26 45.21
CA GLY A 134 -51.82 -1.46 46.59
C GLY A 134 -50.69 -0.53 47.05
N GLY A 135 -50.17 0.30 46.16
CA GLY A 135 -49.06 1.20 46.45
C GLY A 135 -49.43 2.39 47.35
N SER A 136 -48.41 2.96 47.97
CA SER A 136 -48.48 4.18 48.78
C SER A 136 -47.33 5.10 48.38
N PRO A 137 -47.34 6.40 48.77
CA PRO A 137 -46.24 7.32 48.47
C PRO A 137 -44.84 6.80 48.86
N ASP A 138 -44.76 5.88 49.84
CA ASP A 138 -43.51 5.26 50.30
C ASP A 138 -43.07 4.05 49.48
N ASN A 139 -43.97 3.41 48.72
CA ASN A 139 -43.73 2.09 48.15
C ASN A 139 -44.27 1.91 46.72
N TRP A 140 -44.39 3.01 45.96
CA TRP A 140 -44.65 2.93 44.53
C TRP A 140 -43.47 2.28 43.81
N ALA A 141 -43.64 1.03 43.37
CA ALA A 141 -42.64 0.31 42.57
C ALA A 141 -42.99 0.40 41.08
N TRP A 142 -42.15 1.07 40.31
CA TRP A 142 -42.26 1.20 38.86
C TRP A 142 -40.88 1.04 38.20
N ASN A 143 -40.86 0.63 36.93
CA ASN A 143 -39.64 0.43 36.17
C ASN A 143 -39.59 1.40 34.99
N GLY A 144 -38.45 2.06 34.82
CA GLY A 144 -38.16 2.89 33.65
C GLY A 144 -37.39 2.10 32.60
N TYR A 145 -37.78 2.26 31.34
CA TYR A 145 -37.16 1.59 30.18
C TYR A 145 -36.74 2.62 29.14
N GLN A 146 -35.51 2.47 28.63
CA GLN A 146 -34.95 3.34 27.60
C GLN A 146 -34.76 2.58 26.29
N TYR A 147 -35.30 3.14 25.22
CA TYR A 147 -35.32 2.60 23.88
C TYR A 147 -34.72 3.62 22.91
N PRO A 148 -33.39 3.83 22.89
CA PRO A 148 -32.74 4.84 22.03
C PRO A 148 -32.76 4.48 20.54
N GLY A 149 -33.57 3.49 20.13
CA GLY A 149 -33.57 2.96 18.79
C GLY A 149 -34.10 3.93 17.74
N ALA A 150 -34.98 4.86 18.09
CA ALA A 150 -35.41 5.92 17.17
C ALA A 150 -34.25 6.86 16.80
N TRP A 151 -33.45 7.27 17.80
CA TRP A 151 -32.17 7.94 17.56
C TRP A 151 -31.30 7.07 16.66
N ASN A 152 -31.01 5.83 17.04
CA ASN A 152 -30.10 4.95 16.27
C ASN A 152 -30.57 4.71 14.83
N PHE A 153 -31.87 4.61 14.60
CA PHE A 153 -32.47 4.49 13.27
C PHE A 153 -32.24 5.75 12.44
N HIS A 154 -32.50 6.93 13.01
CA HIS A 154 -32.18 8.19 12.35
C HIS A 154 -30.67 8.31 12.07
N GLN A 155 -29.83 7.79 12.98
CA GLN A 155 -28.38 7.74 12.76
C GLN A 155 -27.99 6.71 11.68
N GLY A 156 -28.75 5.65 11.51
CA GLY A 156 -28.58 4.73 10.40
C GLY A 156 -28.87 5.41 9.07
N GLN A 157 -29.92 6.24 9.02
CA GLN A 157 -30.33 6.93 7.80
C GLN A 157 -29.25 7.85 7.23
N LEU A 158 -28.58 8.68 8.05
CA LEU A 158 -27.55 9.58 7.51
C LEU A 158 -26.25 8.85 7.16
N ALA A 159 -26.05 7.60 7.60
CA ALA A 159 -24.90 6.76 7.21
C ALA A 159 -24.98 6.27 5.75
N LEU A 160 -26.16 6.29 5.13
CA LEU A 160 -26.34 5.87 3.73
C LEU A 160 -25.51 6.72 2.75
N LEU A 161 -25.55 8.05 2.90
CA LEU A 161 -24.84 8.98 2.03
C LEU A 161 -23.33 8.72 1.98
N PRO A 162 -22.59 8.66 3.12
CA PRO A 162 -21.17 8.34 3.08
C PRO A 162 -20.91 6.93 2.55
N GLY A 163 -21.76 5.95 2.84
CA GLY A 163 -21.66 4.59 2.26
C GLY A 163 -21.74 4.60 0.73
N MET A 164 -22.71 5.30 0.16
CA MET A 164 -22.86 5.49 -1.30
C MET A 164 -21.68 6.25 -1.90
N LEU A 165 -21.21 7.30 -1.22
CA LEU A 165 -20.06 8.08 -1.67
C LEU A 165 -18.78 7.25 -1.71
N ILE A 166 -18.57 6.37 -0.72
CA ILE A 166 -17.46 5.41 -0.71
C ILE A 166 -17.55 4.46 -1.90
N LEU A 167 -18.73 3.90 -2.20
CA LEU A 167 -18.93 3.03 -3.37
C LEU A 167 -18.51 3.70 -4.68
N VAL A 168 -18.88 4.97 -4.89
CA VAL A 168 -18.62 5.67 -6.15
C VAL A 168 -17.21 6.27 -6.17
N ALA A 169 -16.88 7.12 -5.20
CA ALA A 169 -15.61 7.86 -5.17
C ALA A 169 -14.43 6.94 -4.84
N GLY A 170 -14.63 5.98 -3.93
CA GLY A 170 -13.60 5.00 -3.58
C GLY A 170 -13.24 4.11 -4.78
N LEU A 171 -14.25 3.62 -5.51
CA LEU A 171 -14.02 2.81 -6.71
C LEU A 171 -13.32 3.61 -7.82
N TRP A 172 -13.76 4.86 -8.06
CA TRP A 172 -13.12 5.77 -9.01
C TRP A 172 -11.65 6.02 -8.66
N TRP A 173 -11.37 6.29 -7.39
CA TRP A 173 -10.01 6.58 -6.92
C TRP A 173 -9.10 5.34 -6.99
N LEU A 174 -9.56 4.18 -6.51
CA LEU A 174 -8.76 2.95 -6.48
C LEU A 174 -8.50 2.39 -7.88
N ARG A 175 -9.36 2.69 -8.87
CA ARG A 175 -9.13 2.33 -10.27
C ARG A 175 -8.23 3.32 -11.01
N SER A 176 -7.88 4.45 -10.40
CA SER A 176 -6.95 5.40 -11.02
C SER A 176 -5.55 4.80 -11.14
N ALA A 177 -4.79 5.25 -12.14
CA ALA A 177 -3.40 4.81 -12.36
C ALA A 177 -2.45 5.16 -11.19
N ARG A 178 -2.92 5.93 -10.20
CA ARG A 178 -2.15 6.41 -9.05
C ARG A 178 -2.01 5.37 -7.93
N VAL A 179 -2.82 4.31 -7.95
CA VAL A 179 -2.86 3.25 -6.92
C VAL A 179 -2.08 2.03 -7.39
N GLY A 180 -1.33 1.39 -6.48
CA GLY A 180 -0.53 0.20 -6.76
C GLY A 180 -1.35 -0.93 -7.40
N ALA A 181 -0.72 -1.70 -8.27
CA ALA A 181 -1.35 -2.84 -8.95
C ALA A 181 -2.05 -3.84 -8.00
N PRO A 182 -1.50 -4.19 -6.81
CA PRO A 182 -2.13 -5.14 -5.89
C PRO A 182 -3.46 -4.62 -5.34
N ILE A 183 -3.49 -3.38 -4.84
CA ILE A 183 -4.72 -2.75 -4.35
C ILE A 183 -5.73 -2.54 -5.47
N ARG A 184 -5.27 -2.17 -6.68
CA ARG A 184 -6.16 -1.97 -7.83
C ARG A 184 -6.95 -3.24 -8.17
N GLY A 185 -6.32 -4.41 -8.05
CA GLY A 185 -6.96 -5.72 -8.19
C GLY A 185 -7.96 -6.06 -7.08
N LEU A 186 -7.95 -5.32 -5.97
CA LEU A 186 -8.85 -5.46 -4.83
C LEU A 186 -9.85 -4.30 -4.70
N ALA A 187 -9.92 -3.39 -5.69
CA ALA A 187 -10.70 -2.16 -5.58
C ALA A 187 -12.19 -2.41 -5.27
N ILE A 188 -12.85 -3.31 -6.01
CA ILE A 188 -14.26 -3.63 -5.80
C ILE A 188 -14.50 -4.26 -4.42
N PRO A 189 -13.82 -5.36 -4.03
CA PRO A 189 -14.08 -5.98 -2.74
C PRO A 189 -13.70 -5.09 -1.56
N LEU A 190 -12.65 -4.27 -1.67
CA LEU A 190 -12.27 -3.32 -0.61
C LEU A 190 -13.35 -2.27 -0.38
N VAL A 191 -13.80 -1.62 -1.45
CA VAL A 191 -14.81 -0.56 -1.36
C VAL A 191 -16.15 -1.12 -0.87
N SER A 192 -16.50 -2.33 -1.32
CA SER A 192 -17.72 -3.02 -0.86
C SER A 192 -17.65 -3.30 0.64
N ALA A 193 -16.54 -3.87 1.14
CA ALA A 193 -16.34 -4.20 2.55
C ALA A 193 -16.39 -2.96 3.46
N VAL A 194 -15.95 -1.80 2.98
CA VAL A 194 -15.97 -0.53 3.72
C VAL A 194 -17.34 0.15 3.66
N ALA A 195 -18.05 0.05 2.53
CA ALA A 195 -19.35 0.72 2.36
C ALA A 195 -20.51 -0.04 3.02
N ILE A 196 -20.53 -1.38 2.94
CA ILE A 196 -21.65 -2.21 3.42
C ILE A 196 -22.05 -1.90 4.88
N PRO A 197 -21.13 -1.79 5.86
CA PRO A 197 -21.46 -1.41 7.24
C PRO A 197 -22.30 -0.13 7.36
N LEU A 198 -21.98 0.88 6.56
CA LEU A 198 -22.70 2.15 6.54
C LEU A 198 -24.04 2.05 5.81
N LEU A 199 -24.09 1.24 4.73
CA LEU A 199 -25.29 1.06 3.93
C LEU A 199 -26.40 0.30 4.67
N VAL A 200 -26.05 -0.70 5.48
CA VAL A 200 -27.04 -1.49 6.23
C VAL A 200 -27.37 -0.90 7.61
N SER A 201 -26.76 0.22 8.00
CA SER A 201 -27.00 0.85 9.29
C SER A 201 -28.49 1.21 9.54
N PRO A 202 -29.27 1.72 8.55
CA PRO A 202 -30.71 1.92 8.75
C PRO A 202 -31.47 0.61 9.00
N LEU A 203 -31.05 -0.49 8.35
CA LEU A 203 -31.66 -1.81 8.55
C LEU A 203 -31.40 -2.31 9.98
N GLU A 204 -30.17 -2.20 10.48
CA GLU A 204 -29.86 -2.56 11.88
C GLU A 204 -30.64 -1.65 12.86
N GLY A 205 -30.79 -0.37 12.53
CA GLY A 205 -31.51 0.63 13.33
C GLY A 205 -33.00 0.35 13.53
N ILE A 206 -33.63 -0.47 12.68
CA ILE A 206 -35.03 -0.93 12.89
C ILE A 206 -35.15 -1.66 14.24
N GLY A 207 -34.09 -2.34 14.69
CA GLY A 207 -34.01 -2.94 16.02
C GLY A 207 -34.75 -4.28 16.19
N THR A 208 -35.48 -4.74 15.17
CA THR A 208 -36.11 -6.08 15.17
C THR A 208 -35.06 -7.17 14.97
N PHE A 209 -35.33 -8.36 15.51
CA PHE A 209 -34.41 -9.51 15.44
C PHE A 209 -33.91 -9.78 14.00
N TRP A 210 -34.84 -9.88 13.05
CA TRP A 210 -34.51 -10.19 11.66
C TRP A 210 -33.76 -9.06 10.96
N ALA A 211 -34.08 -7.80 11.27
CA ALA A 211 -33.40 -6.67 10.65
C ALA A 211 -31.94 -6.57 11.14
N VAL A 212 -31.71 -6.72 12.45
CA VAL A 212 -30.37 -6.76 13.05
C VAL A 212 -29.54 -7.92 12.49
N LEU A 213 -30.11 -9.14 12.47
CA LEU A 213 -29.41 -10.32 11.96
C LEU A 213 -29.08 -10.19 10.47
N SER A 214 -29.99 -9.67 9.67
CA SER A 214 -29.79 -9.46 8.22
C SER A 214 -28.71 -8.41 7.96
N ALA A 215 -28.73 -7.28 8.67
CA ALA A 215 -27.73 -6.24 8.54
C ALA A 215 -26.33 -6.78 8.87
N ARG A 216 -26.16 -7.43 10.03
CA ARG A 216 -24.88 -8.00 10.45
C ARG A 216 -24.41 -9.14 9.55
N GLY A 217 -25.33 -9.99 9.09
CA GLY A 217 -25.03 -11.02 8.10
C GLY A 217 -24.44 -10.42 6.81
N LEU A 218 -25.02 -9.34 6.31
CA LEU A 218 -24.49 -8.62 5.15
C LEU A 218 -23.11 -8.00 5.43
N MET A 219 -22.88 -7.44 6.63
CA MET A 219 -21.55 -6.93 7.01
C MET A 219 -20.49 -8.03 6.98
N ILE A 220 -20.77 -9.18 7.59
CA ILE A 220 -19.86 -10.34 7.62
C ILE A 220 -19.56 -10.82 6.21
N LEU A 221 -20.62 -11.09 5.42
CA LEU A 221 -20.48 -11.57 4.04
C LEU A 221 -19.77 -10.54 3.15
N GLY A 222 -19.97 -9.24 3.39
CA GLY A 222 -19.36 -8.14 2.65
C GLY A 222 -17.83 -8.12 2.73
N VAL A 223 -17.25 -8.59 3.83
CA VAL A 223 -15.80 -8.60 4.05
C VAL A 223 -15.13 -9.86 3.44
N VAL A 224 -15.88 -10.95 3.25
CA VAL A 224 -15.34 -12.24 2.75
C VAL A 224 -14.67 -12.13 1.38
N PRO A 225 -15.24 -11.44 0.36
CA PRO A 225 -14.57 -11.27 -0.93
C PRO A 225 -13.22 -10.57 -0.82
N LEU A 226 -13.09 -9.56 0.06
CA LEU A 226 -11.81 -8.88 0.30
C LEU A 226 -10.80 -9.83 0.92
N ALA A 227 -11.22 -10.58 1.95
CA ALA A 227 -10.39 -11.57 2.61
C ALA A 227 -9.87 -12.63 1.62
N ALA A 228 -10.75 -13.18 0.77
CA ALA A 228 -10.36 -14.13 -0.27
C ALA A 228 -9.35 -13.54 -1.27
N GLY A 229 -9.52 -12.26 -1.62
CA GLY A 229 -8.57 -11.54 -2.47
C GLY A 229 -7.20 -11.37 -1.80
N LEU A 230 -7.16 -11.01 -0.52
CA LEU A 230 -5.92 -10.87 0.25
C LEU A 230 -5.21 -12.21 0.44
N VAL A 231 -5.97 -13.28 0.74
CA VAL A 231 -5.41 -14.65 0.80
C VAL A 231 -4.78 -15.07 -0.52
N GLY A 232 -5.39 -14.69 -1.65
CA GLY A 232 -4.83 -14.95 -2.98
C GLY A 232 -3.42 -14.39 -3.19
N LEU A 233 -3.04 -13.35 -2.45
CA LEU A 233 -1.73 -12.69 -2.53
C LEU A 233 -0.67 -13.30 -1.62
N ILE A 234 -1.04 -14.23 -0.73
CA ILE A 234 -0.09 -14.92 0.14
C ILE A 234 0.72 -15.94 -0.68
N PRO A 235 2.07 -15.91 -0.65
CA PRO A 235 2.91 -16.79 -1.48
C PRO A 235 2.80 -18.27 -1.10
N SER A 236 2.75 -18.57 0.20
CA SER A 236 2.74 -19.94 0.75
C SER A 236 1.37 -20.60 0.58
N VAL A 237 1.36 -21.82 0.02
CA VAL A 237 0.12 -22.59 -0.17
C VAL A 237 -0.47 -23.03 1.17
N ASP A 238 0.38 -23.40 2.13
CA ASP A 238 -0.05 -23.88 3.44
C ASP A 238 -0.61 -22.73 4.28
N ASP A 239 0.04 -21.56 4.25
CA ASP A 239 -0.45 -20.36 4.92
C ASP A 239 -1.80 -19.93 4.34
N ARG A 240 -1.99 -20.00 3.01
CA ARG A 240 -3.29 -19.72 2.38
C ARG A 240 -4.40 -20.61 2.92
N ARG A 241 -4.14 -21.92 3.05
CA ARG A 241 -5.13 -22.88 3.55
C ARG A 241 -5.46 -22.60 5.01
N LEU A 242 -4.45 -22.40 5.85
CA LEU A 242 -4.62 -22.12 7.27
C LEU A 242 -5.41 -20.82 7.51
N ILE A 243 -5.05 -19.74 6.80
CA ILE A 243 -5.73 -18.46 6.91
C ILE A 243 -7.16 -18.55 6.35
N ALA A 244 -7.41 -19.29 5.26
CA ALA A 244 -8.76 -19.50 4.75
C ALA A 244 -9.68 -20.23 5.76
N VAL A 245 -9.15 -21.23 6.48
CA VAL A 245 -9.88 -21.90 7.57
C VAL A 245 -10.14 -20.94 8.72
N GLY A 246 -9.14 -20.12 9.09
CA GLY A 246 -9.28 -19.06 10.10
C GLY A 246 -10.40 -18.08 9.75
N ILE A 247 -10.44 -17.59 8.51
CA ILE A 247 -11.49 -16.69 8.00
C ILE A 247 -12.88 -17.33 8.15
N ALA A 248 -13.03 -18.60 7.78
CA ALA A 248 -14.30 -19.31 7.90
C ALA A 248 -14.74 -19.43 9.37
N ALA A 249 -13.81 -19.74 10.28
CA ALA A 249 -14.07 -19.80 11.72
C ALA A 249 -14.47 -18.43 12.29
N MET A 250 -13.81 -17.35 11.88
CA MET A 250 -14.14 -15.98 12.31
C MET A 250 -15.52 -15.54 11.79
N ALA A 251 -15.84 -15.84 10.53
CA ALA A 251 -17.16 -15.55 9.97
C ALA A 251 -18.28 -16.33 10.69
N LEU A 252 -18.06 -17.61 10.99
CA LEU A 252 -19.00 -18.42 11.75
C LEU A 252 -19.17 -17.91 13.18
N GLY A 253 -18.07 -17.59 13.87
CA GLY A 253 -18.10 -17.00 15.21
C GLY A 253 -18.85 -15.66 15.23
N ALA A 254 -18.58 -14.78 14.25
CA ALA A 254 -19.27 -13.50 14.12
C ALA A 254 -20.78 -13.68 13.90
N LEU A 255 -21.19 -14.70 13.12
CA LEU A 255 -22.60 -15.01 12.89
C LEU A 255 -23.28 -15.50 14.18
N ILE A 256 -22.64 -16.42 14.91
CA ILE A 256 -23.16 -16.92 16.20
C ILE A 256 -23.29 -15.78 17.21
N ALA A 257 -22.26 -14.95 17.35
CA ALA A 257 -22.30 -13.78 18.23
C ALA A 257 -23.35 -12.75 17.76
N SER A 258 -23.60 -12.62 16.46
CA SER A 258 -24.66 -11.75 15.93
C SER A 258 -26.05 -12.23 16.29
N ILE A 259 -26.27 -13.55 16.39
CA ILE A 259 -27.51 -14.13 16.90
C ILE A 259 -27.68 -13.77 18.38
N GLY A 260 -26.65 -13.96 19.21
CA GLY A 260 -26.68 -13.57 20.63
C GLY A 260 -26.97 -12.08 20.83
N PHE A 261 -26.35 -11.21 20.02
CA PHE A 261 -26.63 -9.78 20.05
C PHE A 261 -28.07 -9.45 19.65
N ALA A 262 -28.59 -10.10 18.60
CA ALA A 262 -29.97 -9.92 18.16
C ALA A 262 -30.98 -10.43 19.20
N LEU A 263 -30.60 -11.42 20.00
CA LEU A 263 -31.34 -11.90 21.18
C LEU A 263 -31.15 -11.00 22.42
N GLY A 264 -30.35 -9.94 22.35
CA GLY A 264 -30.17 -8.97 23.43
C GLY A 264 -29.30 -9.44 24.60
N GLU A 265 -28.62 -10.58 24.49
CA GLU A 265 -27.70 -11.07 25.52
C GLU A 265 -26.42 -10.21 25.53
N GLY A 266 -26.07 -9.63 26.69
CA GLY A 266 -24.78 -8.96 26.90
C GLY A 266 -24.41 -7.95 25.81
N ARG A 267 -25.35 -7.07 25.41
CA ARG A 267 -25.28 -6.25 24.19
C ARG A 267 -23.92 -5.57 23.95
N ASP A 268 -23.32 -5.01 24.99
CA ASP A 268 -22.03 -4.32 24.87
C ASP A 268 -20.86 -5.30 24.63
N GLU A 269 -20.77 -6.36 25.42
CA GLU A 269 -19.71 -7.38 25.31
C GLU A 269 -19.82 -8.17 24.01
N VAL A 270 -21.02 -8.63 23.66
CA VAL A 270 -21.29 -9.38 22.44
C VAL A 270 -21.14 -8.47 21.22
N GLY A 271 -21.49 -7.19 21.32
CA GLY A 271 -21.24 -6.19 20.29
C GLY A 271 -19.75 -6.06 19.96
N ILE A 272 -18.90 -5.95 20.98
CA ILE A 272 -17.43 -5.91 20.81
C ILE A 272 -16.91 -7.20 20.17
N LEU A 273 -17.42 -8.36 20.58
CA LEU A 273 -17.03 -9.64 20.00
C LEU A 273 -17.36 -9.73 18.50
N VAL A 274 -18.59 -9.34 18.12
CA VAL A 274 -19.01 -9.30 16.71
C VAL A 274 -18.12 -8.36 15.91
N TRP A 275 -17.82 -7.18 16.43
CA TRP A 275 -16.92 -6.22 15.78
C TRP A 275 -15.52 -6.80 15.57
N ALA A 276 -14.93 -7.41 16.61
CA ALA A 276 -13.59 -7.98 16.57
C ALA A 276 -13.49 -9.14 15.57
N MET A 277 -14.45 -10.06 15.61
CA MET A 277 -14.49 -11.21 14.70
C MET A 277 -14.70 -10.77 13.24
N THR A 278 -15.62 -9.84 12.98
CA THR A 278 -15.88 -9.34 11.63
C THR A 278 -14.67 -8.57 11.07
N SER A 279 -14.02 -7.76 11.90
CA SER A 279 -12.82 -7.01 11.52
C SER A 279 -11.64 -7.94 11.17
N GLY A 280 -11.48 -9.01 11.93
CA GLY A 280 -10.38 -9.95 11.71
C GLY A 280 -10.48 -10.75 10.41
N ILE A 281 -11.68 -10.90 9.83
CA ILE A 281 -11.89 -11.56 8.53
C ILE A 281 -11.00 -10.97 7.44
N ALA A 282 -10.84 -9.63 7.38
CA ALA A 282 -9.93 -8.97 6.43
C ALA A 282 -8.58 -8.59 7.03
N LEU A 283 -8.52 -8.25 8.33
CA LEU A 283 -7.29 -7.79 8.97
C LEU A 283 -6.21 -8.88 8.98
N VAL A 284 -6.57 -10.11 9.39
CA VAL A 284 -5.62 -11.23 9.49
C VAL A 284 -4.97 -11.55 8.13
N PRO A 285 -5.73 -11.81 7.04
CA PRO A 285 -5.11 -12.05 5.74
C PRO A 285 -4.38 -10.83 5.20
N GLY A 286 -4.80 -9.60 5.52
CA GLY A 286 -4.08 -8.38 5.13
C GLY A 286 -2.69 -8.28 5.75
N ILE A 287 -2.57 -8.57 7.06
CA ILE A 287 -1.28 -8.61 7.76
C ILE A 287 -0.41 -9.75 7.24
N VAL A 288 -0.97 -10.95 7.04
CA VAL A 288 -0.21 -12.10 6.55
C VAL A 288 0.27 -11.89 5.11
N ALA A 289 -0.58 -11.32 4.24
CA ALA A 289 -0.22 -10.99 2.86
C ALA A 289 0.83 -9.87 2.77
N ALA A 290 0.90 -8.98 3.77
CA ALA A 290 1.98 -8.01 3.87
C ALA A 290 3.35 -8.65 4.16
N GLY A 291 3.37 -9.88 4.71
CA GLY A 291 4.57 -10.61 5.09
C GLY A 291 5.24 -10.06 6.36
N PRO A 292 6.26 -10.76 6.90
CA PRO A 292 7.05 -10.24 8.02
C PRO A 292 7.73 -8.94 7.59
N ILE A 293 7.71 -7.93 8.48
CA ILE A 293 8.59 -6.77 8.39
C ILE A 293 10.01 -7.26 8.73
N ASP A 294 10.62 -7.99 7.82
CA ASP A 294 11.98 -8.46 8.02
C ASP A 294 12.90 -7.23 7.93
N LEU A 295 13.60 -6.90 9.02
CA LEU A 295 14.58 -5.83 9.03
C LEU A 295 15.85 -6.24 8.24
N ALA A 296 16.06 -7.54 8.00
CA ALA A 296 17.13 -8.09 7.16
C ALA A 296 16.74 -8.10 5.66
N HIS A 297 15.59 -8.67 5.27
CA HIS A 297 14.53 -7.94 4.54
C HIS A 297 14.89 -6.54 4.08
N LEU A 298 14.71 -5.53 4.93
CA LEU A 298 14.88 -4.11 4.63
C LEU A 298 16.30 -3.69 4.26
N ARG A 299 17.31 -4.42 4.73
CA ARG A 299 18.72 -4.24 4.33
C ARG A 299 19.04 -4.88 2.98
N ALA A 300 18.48 -6.05 2.68
CA ALA A 300 18.64 -6.77 1.42
C ALA A 300 17.73 -6.20 0.31
N SER A 301 16.56 -5.68 0.67
CA SER A 301 15.60 -5.02 -0.25
C SER A 301 16.00 -3.60 -0.62
N ALA A 302 17.14 -3.11 -0.13
CA ALA A 302 17.91 -2.10 -0.84
C ALA A 302 18.28 -2.56 -2.28
N ALA A 303 18.28 -3.86 -2.57
CA ALA A 303 18.41 -4.44 -3.92
C ALA A 303 17.07 -4.69 -4.65
N LEU A 304 15.92 -4.70 -3.94
CA LEU A 304 14.58 -4.90 -4.53
C LEU A 304 13.78 -3.59 -4.69
N GLY A 305 14.34 -2.46 -4.26
CA GLY A 305 13.78 -1.13 -4.48
C GLY A 305 12.63 -0.77 -3.55
N ALA A 306 12.32 0.52 -3.48
CA ALA A 306 11.28 1.11 -2.63
C ALA A 306 9.87 0.51 -2.80
N GLY A 307 9.61 -0.23 -3.90
CA GLY A 307 8.30 -0.80 -4.22
C GLY A 307 7.84 -1.89 -3.25
N GLY A 308 8.76 -2.71 -2.71
CA GLY A 308 8.40 -3.83 -1.84
C GLY A 308 7.80 -3.42 -0.48
N LEU A 309 8.41 -2.41 0.18
CA LEU A 309 7.90 -1.85 1.45
C LEU A 309 6.54 -1.15 1.26
N VAL A 310 6.37 -0.47 0.12
CA VAL A 310 5.11 0.22 -0.21
C VAL A 310 4.00 -0.82 -0.33
N GLN A 311 4.26 -1.92 -1.04
CA GLN A 311 3.29 -2.98 -1.27
C GLN A 311 2.86 -3.70 0.02
N SER A 312 3.77 -4.03 0.93
CA SER A 312 3.41 -4.68 2.20
C SER A 312 2.52 -3.78 3.05
N THR A 313 2.87 -2.50 3.17
CA THR A 313 2.08 -1.51 3.91
C THR A 313 0.69 -1.34 3.31
N GLU A 314 0.60 -1.27 1.98
CA GLU A 314 -0.65 -1.17 1.22
C GLU A 314 -1.62 -2.33 1.53
N LEU A 315 -1.13 -3.56 1.62
CA LEU A 315 -1.95 -4.75 1.89
C LEU A 315 -2.45 -4.81 3.34
N ALA A 316 -1.61 -4.47 4.31
CA ALA A 316 -2.02 -4.39 5.71
C ALA A 316 -3.10 -3.32 5.93
N LEU A 317 -2.94 -2.15 5.30
CA LEU A 317 -3.92 -1.07 5.36
C LEU A 317 -5.25 -1.45 4.70
N ALA A 318 -5.21 -2.15 3.55
CA ALA A 318 -6.41 -2.66 2.90
C ALA A 318 -7.18 -3.62 3.81
N GLY A 319 -6.49 -4.51 4.53
CA GLY A 319 -7.09 -5.43 5.50
C GLY A 319 -7.69 -4.73 6.73
N ALA A 320 -7.07 -3.64 7.21
CA ALA A 320 -7.51 -2.92 8.40
C ALA A 320 -8.69 -1.96 8.17
N THR A 321 -8.83 -1.40 6.96
CA THR A 321 -9.80 -0.34 6.67
C THR A 321 -11.27 -0.72 6.97
N PRO A 322 -11.77 -1.93 6.68
CA PRO A 322 -13.14 -2.34 7.04
C PRO A 322 -13.42 -2.29 8.56
N ALA A 323 -12.41 -2.53 9.41
CA ALA A 323 -12.57 -2.48 10.86
C ALA A 323 -12.96 -1.07 11.35
N PHE A 324 -12.38 -0.03 10.74
CA PHE A 324 -12.71 1.37 11.04
C PHE A 324 -14.08 1.77 10.50
N ALA A 325 -14.51 1.20 9.38
CA ALA A 325 -15.87 1.38 8.88
C ALA A 325 -16.90 0.76 9.84
N LEU A 326 -16.63 -0.47 10.31
CA LEU A 326 -17.46 -1.13 11.32
C LEU A 326 -17.50 -0.35 12.65
N ALA A 327 -16.36 0.16 13.10
CA ALA A 327 -16.27 0.98 14.31
C ALA A 327 -16.98 2.34 14.19
N SER A 328 -17.33 2.76 12.96
CA SER A 328 -18.07 4.00 12.72
C SER A 328 -19.60 3.81 12.83
N ILE A 329 -20.08 2.58 13.10
CA ILE A 329 -21.50 2.30 13.35
C ILE A 329 -21.83 2.69 14.80
N GLY A 330 -22.85 3.54 15.02
CA GLY A 330 -23.48 3.75 16.33
C GLY A 330 -23.01 4.92 17.20
N GLN A 331 -22.05 5.75 16.76
CA GLN A 331 -21.61 6.98 17.44
C GLN A 331 -21.40 8.10 16.39
N PRO A 332 -21.46 9.41 16.72
CA PRO A 332 -21.77 10.45 15.73
C PRO A 332 -20.73 10.55 14.60
N TYR A 333 -21.06 9.94 13.47
CA TYR A 333 -20.62 10.09 12.06
C TYR A 333 -19.16 10.37 11.70
N PRO A 334 -18.71 9.88 10.52
CA PRO A 334 -17.66 8.86 10.33
C PRO A 334 -16.26 9.40 10.62
N TRP A 335 -16.08 10.12 11.71
CA TRP A 335 -14.84 10.78 12.08
C TRP A 335 -13.73 9.77 12.25
N LEU A 336 -13.99 8.57 12.79
CA LEU A 336 -13.00 7.50 12.86
C LEU A 336 -12.50 7.08 11.49
N LEU A 337 -13.40 6.82 10.54
CA LEU A 337 -13.04 6.47 9.17
C LEU A 337 -12.39 7.64 8.43
N ILE A 338 -12.84 8.88 8.64
CA ILE A 338 -12.25 10.09 8.07
C ILE A 338 -10.83 10.29 8.62
N LEU A 339 -10.63 10.20 9.94
CA LEU A 339 -9.33 10.31 10.59
C LEU A 339 -8.40 9.20 10.11
N TRP A 340 -8.90 7.97 9.96
CA TRP A 340 -8.15 6.87 9.38
C TRP A 340 -7.68 7.23 7.97
N VAL A 341 -8.59 7.63 7.07
CA VAL A 341 -8.26 8.02 5.69
C VAL A 341 -7.30 9.21 5.64
N LEU A 342 -7.50 10.24 6.47
CA LEU A 342 -6.58 11.37 6.58
C LEU A 342 -5.20 10.94 7.08
N GLY A 343 -5.16 10.02 8.05
CA GLY A 343 -3.93 9.38 8.52
C GLY A 343 -3.22 8.62 7.40
N LEU A 344 -3.94 7.86 6.58
CA LEU A 344 -3.38 7.17 5.41
C LEU A 344 -2.82 8.16 4.39
N LEU A 345 -3.54 9.24 4.11
CA LEU A 345 -3.09 10.29 3.19
C LEU A 345 -1.84 11.00 3.72
N ALA A 346 -1.80 11.31 5.02
CA ALA A 346 -0.65 11.90 5.68
C ALA A 346 0.56 10.94 5.65
N ALA A 347 0.37 9.68 6.01
CA ALA A 347 1.42 8.66 5.93
C ALA A 347 1.95 8.52 4.49
N ALA A 348 1.08 8.39 3.50
CA ALA A 348 1.48 8.32 2.09
C ALA A 348 2.27 9.57 1.64
N ARG A 349 1.88 10.77 2.12
CA ARG A 349 2.52 12.05 1.79
C ARG A 349 3.88 12.23 2.48
N PHE A 350 3.99 11.84 3.75
CA PHE A 350 5.10 12.23 4.64
C PHE A 350 6.05 11.09 4.99
N THR A 351 5.66 9.82 4.90
CA THR A 351 6.56 8.69 5.20
C THR A 351 6.94 7.94 3.93
N VAL A 352 5.97 7.46 3.17
CA VAL A 352 6.20 6.52 2.05
C VAL A 352 6.92 7.17 0.87
N ARG A 353 6.42 8.31 0.37
CA ARG A 353 7.01 9.03 -0.78
C ARG A 353 8.45 9.52 -0.56
N PRO A 354 8.81 10.15 0.58
CA PRO A 354 10.18 10.59 0.81
C PRO A 354 11.13 9.40 1.01
N LEU A 355 10.74 8.35 1.74
CA LEU A 355 11.57 7.15 1.91
C LEU A 355 11.85 6.46 0.57
N ALA A 356 10.84 6.36 -0.30
CA ALA A 356 11.03 5.80 -1.63
C ALA A 356 12.05 6.60 -2.46
N ARG A 357 11.97 7.95 -2.43
CA ARG A 357 12.92 8.82 -3.13
C ARG A 357 14.34 8.69 -2.60
N LEU A 358 14.50 8.52 -1.29
CA LEU A 358 15.82 8.36 -0.67
C LEU A 358 16.45 7.01 -1.04
N ALA A 359 15.66 5.93 -1.04
CA ALA A 359 16.12 4.60 -1.44
C ALA A 359 16.56 4.54 -2.91
N THR A 360 15.80 5.16 -3.83
CA THR A 360 16.18 5.22 -5.25
C THR A 360 17.44 6.05 -5.49
N ARG A 361 17.64 7.14 -4.73
CA ARG A 361 18.87 7.95 -4.84
C ARG A 361 20.09 7.20 -4.33
N ALA A 362 19.97 6.49 -3.21
CA ALA A 362 21.07 5.74 -2.62
C ALA A 362 21.55 4.57 -3.50
N THR A 363 20.63 3.90 -4.19
CA THR A 363 20.95 2.82 -5.15
C THR A 363 21.69 3.37 -6.37
N LEU A 364 21.14 4.41 -7.02
CA LEU A 364 21.81 5.06 -8.15
C LEU A 364 23.20 5.62 -7.78
N GLN A 365 23.36 6.20 -6.60
CA GLN A 365 24.67 6.68 -6.15
C GLN A 365 25.69 5.55 -5.96
N ARG A 366 25.27 4.41 -5.41
CA ARG A 366 26.14 3.23 -5.27
C ARG A 366 26.59 2.71 -6.64
N ASP A 367 25.66 2.54 -7.57
CA ASP A 367 25.95 2.04 -8.91
C ASP A 367 26.90 2.97 -9.67
N LEU A 368 26.72 4.29 -9.52
CA LEU A 368 27.62 5.29 -10.10
C LEU A 368 29.02 5.26 -9.48
N VAL A 369 29.14 5.07 -8.16
CA VAL A 369 30.44 4.97 -7.47
C VAL A 369 31.18 3.69 -7.86
N VAL A 370 30.48 2.56 -7.95
CA VAL A 370 31.06 1.29 -8.40
C VAL A 370 31.57 1.43 -9.84
N ALA A 371 30.72 1.93 -10.74
CA ALA A 371 31.09 2.13 -12.14
C ALA A 371 32.24 3.15 -12.33
N ALA A 372 32.33 4.18 -11.49
CA ALA A 372 33.45 5.13 -11.52
C ALA A 372 34.75 4.49 -11.03
N THR A 373 34.68 3.66 -9.99
CA THR A 373 35.85 2.97 -9.42
C THR A 373 36.42 1.93 -10.40
N GLU A 374 35.55 1.18 -11.09
CA GLU A 374 35.97 0.21 -12.11
C GLU A 374 36.61 0.88 -13.32
N ALA A 375 36.04 2.01 -13.79
CA ALA A 375 36.62 2.78 -14.89
C ALA A 375 38.01 3.33 -14.53
N GLU A 376 38.19 3.82 -13.30
CA GLU A 376 39.50 4.33 -12.85
C GLU A 376 40.53 3.20 -12.72
N ARG A 377 40.14 2.02 -12.24
CA ARG A 377 41.03 0.83 -12.22
C ARG A 377 41.47 0.42 -13.61
N ALA A 378 40.56 0.41 -14.58
CA ALA A 378 40.87 0.07 -15.97
C ALA A 378 41.81 1.09 -16.63
N ARG A 379 41.67 2.38 -16.27
CA ARG A 379 42.58 3.43 -16.71
C ARG A 379 43.97 3.28 -16.10
N LEU A 380 44.05 3.08 -14.78
CA LEU A 380 45.33 2.89 -14.07
C LEU A 380 46.10 1.67 -14.59
N ALA A 381 45.39 0.57 -14.89
CA ALA A 381 46.00 -0.61 -15.50
C ALA A 381 46.61 -0.31 -16.88
N ALA A 382 45.96 0.56 -17.66
CA ALA A 382 46.41 0.96 -18.98
C ALA A 382 47.64 1.87 -18.89
N ASP A 383 47.59 2.91 -18.06
CA ASP A 383 48.70 3.87 -17.87
C ASP A 383 49.97 3.14 -17.38
N ILE A 384 49.85 2.19 -16.43
CA ILE A 384 51.00 1.40 -15.95
C ILE A 384 51.54 0.46 -17.03
N HIS A 385 50.66 -0.17 -17.82
CA HIS A 385 51.05 -1.06 -18.90
C HIS A 385 51.78 -0.33 -20.03
N ASP A 386 51.34 0.89 -20.35
CA ASP A 386 51.85 1.63 -21.50
C ASP A 386 53.10 2.43 -21.17
N ASP A 387 53.17 3.11 -20.03
CA ASP A 387 54.33 3.95 -19.73
C ASP A 387 55.40 3.16 -18.97
N ALA A 388 55.04 2.59 -17.80
CA ALA A 388 56.02 1.99 -16.90
C ALA A 388 56.62 0.69 -17.47
N LEU A 389 55.78 -0.17 -18.06
CA LEU A 389 56.22 -1.45 -18.62
C LEU A 389 57.04 -1.31 -19.91
N GLN A 390 56.76 -0.30 -20.73
CA GLN A 390 57.57 0.00 -21.92
C GLN A 390 58.94 0.57 -21.54
N GLU A 391 58.99 1.53 -20.61
CA GLU A 391 60.25 2.08 -20.12
C GLU A 391 61.13 1.01 -19.46
N LEU A 392 60.53 0.13 -18.65
CA LEU A 392 61.23 -1.02 -18.06
C LEU A 392 61.76 -1.98 -19.12
N THR A 393 61.00 -2.24 -20.18
CA THR A 393 61.44 -3.11 -21.28
C THR A 393 62.63 -2.49 -22.03
N LEU A 394 62.62 -1.17 -22.25
CA LEU A 394 63.76 -0.46 -22.84
C LEU A 394 64.98 -0.45 -21.92
N LEU A 395 64.78 -0.29 -20.62
CA LEU A 395 65.85 -0.35 -19.62
C LEU A 395 66.50 -1.75 -19.61
N VAL A 396 65.70 -2.82 -19.57
CA VAL A 396 66.20 -4.20 -19.64
C VAL A 396 67.08 -4.41 -20.89
N ARG A 397 66.61 -3.97 -22.06
CA ARG A 397 67.39 -4.06 -23.31
C ARG A 397 68.71 -3.28 -23.27
N ARG A 398 68.74 -2.12 -22.60
CA ARG A 398 69.98 -1.32 -22.45
C ARG A 398 70.97 -2.00 -21.50
N LEU A 399 70.49 -2.60 -20.41
CA LEU A 399 71.32 -3.33 -19.44
C LEU A 399 71.92 -4.61 -20.05
N GLU A 400 71.14 -5.32 -20.87
CA GLU A 400 71.61 -6.45 -21.66
C GLU A 400 72.74 -6.03 -22.62
N ALA A 401 72.59 -4.90 -23.32
CA ALA A 401 73.59 -4.39 -24.25
C ALA A 401 74.88 -3.91 -23.56
N SER A 402 74.82 -3.47 -22.29
CA SER A 402 75.99 -3.10 -21.49
C SER A 402 76.70 -4.28 -20.80
N GLY A 403 76.17 -5.51 -20.94
CA GLY A 403 76.71 -6.70 -20.29
C GLY A 403 76.37 -6.84 -18.81
N ASP A 404 75.40 -6.05 -18.31
CA ASP A 404 74.92 -6.11 -16.92
C ASP A 404 73.76 -7.12 -16.82
N ALA A 405 74.13 -8.40 -16.73
CA ALA A 405 73.17 -9.50 -16.68
C ALA A 405 72.32 -9.49 -15.39
N GLU A 406 72.88 -9.03 -14.27
CA GLU A 406 72.19 -8.98 -12.98
C GLU A 406 71.13 -7.88 -12.98
N GLY A 407 71.46 -6.67 -13.49
CA GLY A 407 70.50 -5.58 -13.65
C GLY A 407 69.36 -5.92 -14.61
N ALA A 408 69.65 -6.61 -15.72
CA ALA A 408 68.64 -7.04 -16.68
C ALA A 408 67.63 -8.05 -16.07
N GLU A 409 68.11 -8.99 -15.25
CA GLU A 409 67.24 -10.00 -14.63
C GLU A 409 66.34 -9.41 -13.53
N ILE A 410 66.85 -8.45 -12.77
CA ILE A 410 66.04 -7.67 -11.82
C ILE A 410 64.95 -6.89 -12.57
N GLY A 411 65.28 -6.26 -13.69
CA GLY A 411 64.33 -5.53 -14.53
C GLY A 411 63.22 -6.43 -15.09
N ARG A 412 63.55 -7.66 -15.53
CA ARG A 412 62.55 -8.66 -15.96
C ARG A 412 61.63 -9.06 -14.83
N THR A 413 62.18 -9.35 -13.65
CA THR A 413 61.39 -9.72 -12.46
C THR A 413 60.41 -8.62 -12.05
N VAL A 414 60.84 -7.35 -12.11
CA VAL A 414 59.98 -6.19 -11.83
C VAL A 414 58.89 -6.03 -12.89
N ALA A 415 59.23 -6.22 -14.17
CA ALA A 415 58.27 -6.18 -15.25
C ALA A 415 57.22 -7.31 -15.14
N ASP A 416 57.62 -8.52 -14.79
CA ASP A 416 56.72 -9.67 -14.58
C ASP A 416 55.76 -9.41 -13.41
N ARG A 417 56.26 -8.84 -12.31
CA ARG A 417 55.43 -8.45 -11.16
C ARG A 417 54.44 -7.34 -11.50
N LEU A 418 54.87 -6.33 -12.27
CA LEU A 418 53.96 -5.27 -12.73
C LEU A 418 52.93 -5.79 -13.73
N ARG A 419 53.29 -6.74 -14.61
CA ARG A 419 52.32 -7.41 -15.50
C ARG A 419 51.30 -8.22 -14.72
N ALA A 420 51.70 -8.91 -13.64
CA ALA A 420 50.76 -9.62 -12.78
C ALA A 420 49.77 -8.65 -12.10
N ILE A 421 50.25 -7.53 -11.56
CA ILE A 421 49.39 -6.49 -10.95
C ILE A 421 48.44 -5.86 -11.99
N CYS A 422 48.92 -5.62 -13.21
CA CYS A 422 48.07 -5.12 -14.31
C CYS A 422 47.06 -6.17 -14.79
N GLY A 423 47.42 -7.45 -14.75
CA GLY A 423 46.54 -8.58 -15.06
C GLY A 423 45.37 -8.67 -14.08
N ASP A 424 45.61 -8.48 -12.79
CA ASP A 424 44.58 -8.41 -11.75
C ASP A 424 43.66 -7.16 -11.90
N LEU A 425 44.09 -6.17 -12.67
CA LEU A 425 43.33 -4.96 -13.01
C LEU A 425 42.65 -5.02 -14.40
N ARG A 426 42.77 -6.13 -15.14
CA ARG A 426 42.32 -6.28 -16.55
C ARG A 426 40.82 -6.59 -16.63
N LEU A 427 40.17 -6.08 -17.68
CA LEU A 427 38.72 -6.07 -17.90
C LEU A 427 38.17 -7.50 -18.14
N PRO A 428 37.50 -8.15 -17.17
CA PRO A 428 37.06 -9.55 -17.31
C PRO A 428 36.12 -9.78 -18.50
N ILE A 429 35.40 -8.73 -18.90
CA ILE A 429 34.44 -8.77 -20.01
C ILE A 429 35.10 -9.05 -21.37
N LEU A 430 36.34 -8.60 -21.59
CA LEU A 430 37.03 -8.83 -22.86
C LEU A 430 37.55 -10.26 -22.95
N ASP A 431 38.07 -10.79 -21.84
CA ASP A 431 38.64 -12.13 -21.79
C ASP A 431 37.53 -13.20 -21.91
N ASP A 432 36.41 -13.03 -21.23
CA ASP A 432 35.29 -13.99 -21.24
C ASP A 432 34.41 -13.87 -22.50
N LEU A 433 34.09 -12.64 -22.94
CA LEU A 433 33.03 -12.40 -23.94
C LEU A 433 33.55 -11.85 -25.28
N GLY A 434 34.80 -11.40 -25.36
CA GLY A 434 35.42 -10.89 -26.59
C GLY A 434 35.14 -9.40 -26.85
N VAL A 435 35.65 -8.91 -27.99
CA VAL A 435 35.69 -7.47 -28.31
C VAL A 435 34.30 -6.86 -28.44
N GLY A 436 33.35 -7.55 -29.07
CA GLY A 436 32.01 -7.01 -29.32
C GLY A 436 31.24 -6.61 -28.04
N PRO A 437 31.08 -7.52 -27.07
CA PRO A 437 30.50 -7.20 -25.77
C PRO A 437 31.30 -6.15 -24.98
N ALA A 438 32.62 -6.13 -25.12
CA ALA A 438 33.45 -5.08 -24.54
C ALA A 438 33.20 -3.70 -25.19
N LEU A 439 32.91 -3.65 -26.50
CA LEU A 439 32.52 -2.43 -27.21
C LEU A 439 31.11 -1.96 -26.84
N ASP A 440 30.16 -2.88 -26.62
CA ASP A 440 28.83 -2.52 -26.10
C ASP A 440 28.95 -1.76 -24.76
N TRP A 441 29.78 -2.31 -23.87
CA TRP A 441 30.07 -1.70 -22.58
C TRP A 441 30.74 -0.34 -22.72
N LEU A 442 31.73 -0.22 -23.61
CA LEU A 442 32.48 1.00 -23.85
C LEU A 442 31.59 2.11 -24.45
N VAL A 443 30.73 1.78 -25.41
CA VAL A 443 29.81 2.73 -26.06
C VAL A 443 28.79 3.28 -25.06
N LEU A 444 28.20 2.43 -24.21
CA LEU A 444 27.28 2.86 -23.14
C LEU A 444 27.94 3.81 -22.13
N ARG A 445 29.26 3.72 -21.95
CA ARG A 445 30.04 4.63 -21.09
C ARG A 445 30.33 5.95 -21.80
N ILE A 446 30.71 5.88 -23.08
CA ILE A 446 31.05 7.04 -23.89
C ILE A 446 29.82 7.90 -24.21
N GLU A 447 28.65 7.30 -24.45
CA GLU A 447 27.38 8.02 -24.66
C GLU A 447 27.06 8.98 -23.50
N ARG A 448 27.33 8.56 -22.25
CA ARG A 448 27.16 9.39 -21.05
C ARG A 448 28.16 10.54 -20.93
N LEU A 449 29.33 10.44 -21.57
CA LEU A 449 30.39 11.44 -21.52
C LEU A 449 30.36 12.40 -22.71
N ALA A 450 29.93 11.92 -23.88
CA ALA A 450 29.87 12.67 -25.13
C ALA A 450 28.73 13.69 -25.17
N GLY A 451 27.72 13.55 -24.30
CA GLY A 451 26.56 14.46 -24.25
C GLY A 451 25.66 14.39 -25.50
N GLY A 452 25.77 13.32 -26.30
CA GLY A 452 25.01 13.11 -27.53
C GLY A 452 25.07 11.65 -28.00
N GLU A 453 24.43 11.36 -29.14
CA GLU A 453 24.21 10.00 -29.64
C GLU A 453 25.52 9.28 -30.01
N VAL A 454 25.70 8.06 -29.48
CA VAL A 454 26.78 7.14 -29.85
C VAL A 454 26.15 5.82 -30.27
N ARG A 455 26.38 5.41 -31.52
CA ARG A 455 25.75 4.23 -32.11
C ARG A 455 26.80 3.16 -32.41
N LEU A 456 26.50 1.93 -32.00
CA LEU A 456 27.32 0.74 -32.29
C LEU A 456 26.60 -0.17 -33.30
N GLU A 457 27.27 -0.47 -34.39
CA GLU A 457 26.86 -1.43 -35.40
C GLU A 457 27.87 -2.59 -35.39
N ARG A 458 27.50 -3.73 -34.79
CA ARG A 458 28.41 -4.87 -34.62
C ARG A 458 27.94 -6.16 -35.28
N SER A 459 28.90 -6.98 -35.73
CA SER A 459 28.72 -8.35 -36.23
C SER A 459 29.90 -9.20 -35.74
N ASP A 460 29.65 -10.16 -34.85
CA ASP A 460 30.71 -10.84 -34.10
C ASP A 460 30.73 -12.34 -34.41
N ASP A 461 31.09 -12.68 -35.65
CA ASP A 461 30.93 -14.03 -36.20
C ASP A 461 32.13 -14.96 -35.87
N ALA A 462 33.20 -14.43 -35.26
CA ALA A 462 34.38 -15.20 -34.86
C ALA A 462 35.15 -14.58 -33.68
N ARG A 463 35.89 -15.43 -32.93
CA ARG A 463 36.88 -15.04 -31.92
C ARG A 463 38.29 -15.18 -32.48
N HIS A 464 39.19 -14.32 -32.02
CA HIS A 464 40.60 -14.30 -32.43
C HIS A 464 41.52 -14.42 -31.21
N SER A 465 42.84 -14.41 -31.43
CA SER A 465 43.77 -14.51 -30.30
C SER A 465 43.57 -13.33 -29.33
N PRO A 466 43.74 -13.55 -28.01
CA PRO A 466 43.54 -12.50 -27.01
C PRO A 466 44.37 -11.23 -27.28
N ASP A 467 45.56 -11.38 -27.84
CA ASP A 467 46.44 -10.25 -28.19
C ASP A 467 45.86 -9.40 -29.33
N VAL A 468 45.23 -10.05 -30.33
CA VAL A 468 44.53 -9.36 -31.43
C VAL A 468 43.28 -8.66 -30.89
N GLU A 469 42.47 -9.37 -30.11
CA GLU A 469 41.24 -8.81 -29.52
C GLU A 469 41.54 -7.60 -28.61
N LEU A 470 42.60 -7.69 -27.80
CA LEU A 470 43.07 -6.61 -26.94
C LEU A 470 43.55 -5.41 -27.75
N ALA A 471 44.36 -5.62 -28.80
CA ALA A 471 44.85 -4.54 -29.64
C ALA A 471 43.69 -3.78 -30.33
N ILE A 472 42.69 -4.50 -30.86
CA ILE A 472 41.49 -3.91 -31.46
C ILE A 472 40.71 -3.10 -30.43
N PHE A 473 40.47 -3.66 -29.24
CA PHE A 473 39.74 -2.98 -28.19
C PHE A 473 40.45 -1.70 -27.72
N ARG A 474 41.78 -1.71 -27.62
CA ARG A 474 42.58 -0.54 -27.25
C ARG A 474 42.56 0.55 -28.32
N VAL A 475 42.61 0.18 -29.60
CA VAL A 475 42.43 1.14 -30.70
C VAL A 475 41.03 1.76 -30.64
N ALA A 476 39.98 0.96 -30.39
CA ALA A 476 38.63 1.48 -30.23
C ALA A 476 38.49 2.45 -29.05
N GLN A 477 39.12 2.12 -27.92
CA GLN A 477 39.12 2.95 -26.71
C GLN A 477 39.75 4.31 -26.97
N GLU A 478 40.94 4.33 -27.57
CA GLU A 478 41.67 5.56 -27.85
C GLU A 478 40.95 6.40 -28.92
N ALA A 479 40.41 5.76 -29.97
CA ALA A 479 39.64 6.43 -31.01
C ALA A 479 38.35 7.06 -30.44
N LEU A 480 37.60 6.36 -29.58
CA LEU A 480 36.41 6.91 -28.92
C LEU A 480 36.75 8.02 -27.92
N ALA A 481 37.83 7.89 -27.17
CA ALA A 481 38.31 8.94 -26.27
C ALA A 481 38.67 10.21 -27.06
N ASN A 482 39.34 10.06 -28.21
CA ASN A 482 39.65 11.15 -29.12
C ASN A 482 38.37 11.77 -29.72
N ALA A 483 37.38 10.97 -30.10
CA ALA A 483 36.09 11.46 -30.58
C ALA A 483 35.32 12.29 -29.52
N VAL A 484 35.40 11.90 -28.24
CA VAL A 484 34.82 12.69 -27.13
C VAL A 484 35.58 13.99 -26.88
N LYS A 485 36.92 13.95 -26.93
CA LYS A 485 37.78 15.07 -26.55
C LYS A 485 37.94 16.11 -27.67
N HIS A 486 37.94 15.65 -28.92
CA HIS A 486 38.28 16.44 -30.10
C HIS A 486 37.21 16.41 -31.18
N GLY A 487 36.32 15.41 -31.16
CA GLY A 487 35.21 15.26 -32.09
C GLY A 487 33.92 15.92 -31.59
N SER A 488 32.80 15.51 -32.17
CA SER A 488 31.45 15.87 -31.72
C SER A 488 30.47 14.76 -32.10
N PRO A 489 29.37 14.56 -31.34
CA PRO A 489 28.30 13.65 -31.74
C PRO A 489 27.62 14.08 -33.06
N PRO A 490 27.02 13.15 -33.82
CA PRO A 490 26.93 11.72 -33.53
C PRO A 490 28.27 10.99 -33.72
N ILE A 491 28.52 9.96 -32.90
CA ILE A 491 29.67 9.06 -33.04
C ILE A 491 29.15 7.69 -33.49
N VAL A 492 29.69 7.15 -34.57
CA VAL A 492 29.30 5.85 -35.12
C VAL A 492 30.47 4.88 -35.05
N VAL A 493 30.26 3.75 -34.37
CA VAL A 493 31.21 2.65 -34.26
C VAL A 493 30.69 1.50 -35.10
N ARG A 494 31.47 1.05 -36.08
CA ARG A 494 31.20 -0.16 -36.85
C ARG A 494 32.26 -1.20 -36.54
N TYR A 495 31.83 -2.36 -36.07
CA TYR A 495 32.71 -3.47 -35.74
C TYR A 495 32.25 -4.73 -36.47
N ARG A 496 33.17 -5.44 -37.11
CA ARG A 496 32.88 -6.72 -37.75
C ARG A 496 34.04 -7.67 -37.49
N SER A 497 33.73 -8.82 -36.90
CA SER A 497 34.64 -9.93 -36.68
C SER A 497 34.16 -11.13 -37.48
N THR A 498 35.04 -11.72 -38.29
CA THR A 498 34.75 -12.91 -39.10
C THR A 498 35.97 -13.83 -39.10
N PRO A 499 35.85 -15.10 -39.49
CA PRO A 499 37.03 -15.97 -39.65
C PRO A 499 38.09 -15.41 -40.61
N ALA A 500 37.70 -14.52 -41.52
CA ALA A 500 38.59 -13.86 -42.48
C ALA A 500 39.31 -12.62 -41.92
N GLY A 501 39.00 -12.19 -40.70
CA GLY A 501 39.61 -11.03 -40.06
C GLY A 501 38.62 -10.10 -39.35
N ILE A 502 39.17 -9.00 -38.83
CA ILE A 502 38.46 -7.99 -38.06
C ILE A 502 38.53 -6.64 -38.78
N SER A 503 37.40 -5.93 -38.86
CA SER A 503 37.35 -4.53 -39.26
C SER A 503 36.68 -3.68 -38.17
N LEU A 504 37.32 -2.58 -37.79
CA LEU A 504 36.80 -1.57 -36.88
C LEU A 504 36.81 -0.22 -37.58
N ALA A 505 35.69 0.52 -37.53
CA ALA A 505 35.62 1.90 -38.02
C ALA A 505 34.91 2.77 -36.98
N ILE A 506 35.47 3.95 -36.69
CA ILE A 506 34.90 4.94 -35.77
C ILE A 506 34.87 6.28 -36.48
N ASP A 507 33.67 6.85 -36.57
CA ASP A 507 33.37 8.11 -37.22
C ASP A 507 32.85 9.11 -36.18
N ASP A 508 33.41 10.33 -36.15
CA ASP A 508 32.86 11.46 -35.40
C ASP A 508 32.38 12.58 -36.34
N ALA A 509 31.63 13.55 -35.82
CA ALA A 509 31.11 14.70 -36.58
C ALA A 509 31.80 16.04 -36.20
N GLY A 510 33.00 15.99 -35.63
CA GLY A 510 33.74 17.15 -35.16
C GLY A 510 34.48 17.94 -36.25
N PRO A 511 35.39 18.85 -35.87
CA PRO A 511 36.15 19.66 -36.83
C PRO A 511 37.08 18.83 -37.74
N GLY A 512 37.40 17.60 -37.32
CA GLY A 512 38.29 16.68 -38.03
C GLY A 512 39.78 16.94 -37.78
N ILE A 513 40.61 16.10 -38.39
CA ILE A 513 42.07 16.17 -38.30
C ILE A 513 42.66 17.03 -39.44
N THR A 514 43.73 17.79 -39.18
CA THR A 514 44.45 18.57 -40.21
C THR A 514 45.48 17.70 -40.94
N ASP A 515 45.80 18.01 -42.20
CA ASP A 515 46.68 17.19 -43.06
C ASP A 515 48.13 17.06 -42.52
N ASP A 516 48.52 17.94 -41.61
CA ASP A 516 49.81 18.02 -40.92
C ASP A 516 49.80 17.41 -39.50
N ALA A 517 48.65 16.90 -39.03
CA ALA A 517 48.47 16.45 -37.66
C ALA A 517 49.38 15.30 -37.18
N PRO A 518 49.77 14.29 -38.00
CA PRO A 518 50.69 13.25 -37.55
C PRO A 518 52.06 13.81 -37.15
N ALA A 519 52.59 14.73 -37.95
CA ALA A 519 53.90 15.36 -37.72
C ALA A 519 53.86 16.43 -36.61
N VAL A 520 52.70 17.03 -36.34
CA VAL A 520 52.49 18.01 -35.26
C VAL A 520 52.21 17.32 -33.92
N ALA A 521 51.54 16.16 -33.91
CA ALA A 521 51.27 15.37 -32.70
C ALA A 521 52.55 14.80 -32.07
N GLU A 522 53.49 14.35 -32.90
CA GLU A 522 54.82 13.88 -32.47
C GLU A 522 55.65 14.98 -31.80
N ARG A 523 55.59 16.22 -32.31
CA ARG A 523 56.27 17.39 -31.70
C ARG A 523 55.59 17.93 -30.44
N ALA A 524 54.30 17.64 -30.25
CA ALA A 524 53.49 18.14 -29.13
C ALA A 524 53.32 17.12 -27.99
N GLY A 525 54.00 15.97 -28.03
CA GLY A 525 53.88 14.91 -27.02
C GLY A 525 52.48 14.28 -26.94
N ARG A 526 51.71 14.31 -28.04
CA ARG A 526 50.38 13.71 -28.11
C ARG A 526 50.46 12.32 -28.71
N PHE A 527 50.69 11.33 -27.85
CA PHE A 527 51.00 9.94 -28.23
C PHE A 527 49.80 9.09 -28.69
N GLY A 528 48.55 9.57 -28.59
CA GLY A 528 47.35 8.76 -28.88
C GLY A 528 47.31 8.13 -30.29
N LEU A 529 47.60 8.91 -31.34
CA LEU A 529 47.66 8.39 -32.71
C LEU A 529 48.86 7.45 -32.95
N LEU A 530 50.00 7.76 -32.33
CA LEU A 530 51.21 6.92 -32.42
C LEU A 530 50.98 5.56 -31.75
N ASN A 531 50.34 5.56 -30.57
CA ASN A 531 50.01 4.34 -29.83
C ASN A 531 49.02 3.47 -30.60
N MET A 532 48.01 4.08 -31.24
CA MET A 532 47.11 3.31 -32.13
C MET A 532 47.87 2.69 -33.31
N ALA A 533 48.78 3.43 -33.94
CA ALA A 533 49.58 2.94 -35.06
C ALA A 533 50.51 1.78 -34.65
N GLN A 534 51.22 1.92 -33.53
CA GLN A 534 52.10 0.88 -32.99
C GLN A 534 51.32 -0.39 -32.62
N ARG A 535 50.13 -0.25 -32.02
CA ARG A 535 49.27 -1.41 -31.70
C ARG A 535 48.74 -2.12 -32.95
N ALA A 536 48.37 -1.36 -33.98
CA ALA A 536 47.99 -1.94 -35.26
C ALA A 536 49.16 -2.71 -35.89
N GLU A 537 50.36 -2.12 -35.87
CA GLU A 537 51.59 -2.75 -36.38
C GLU A 537 51.94 -4.05 -35.63
N GLN A 538 51.79 -4.07 -34.29
CA GLN A 538 52.06 -5.26 -33.45
C GLN A 538 51.26 -6.48 -33.86
N ILE A 539 50.02 -6.29 -34.32
CA ILE A 539 49.15 -7.38 -34.78
C ILE A 539 49.19 -7.55 -36.32
N GLY A 540 49.97 -6.74 -37.03
CA GLY A 540 50.01 -6.72 -38.49
C GLY A 540 48.74 -6.18 -39.15
N ALA A 541 47.97 -5.34 -38.45
CA ALA A 541 46.80 -4.65 -38.95
C ALA A 541 47.17 -3.36 -39.70
N ILE A 542 46.28 -2.93 -40.57
CA ILE A 542 46.37 -1.65 -41.29
C ILE A 542 45.47 -0.65 -40.56
N LEU A 543 46.05 0.45 -40.08
CA LEU A 543 45.33 1.58 -39.49
C LEU A 543 45.32 2.75 -40.48
N ASP A 544 44.14 3.26 -40.79
CA ASP A 544 43.91 4.47 -41.58
C ASP A 544 43.20 5.51 -40.71
N VAL A 545 43.82 6.68 -40.54
CA VAL A 545 43.24 7.82 -39.81
C VAL A 545 43.21 9.01 -40.75
N LYS A 546 42.01 9.47 -41.08
CA LYS A 546 41.83 10.56 -42.04
C LYS A 546 40.66 11.46 -41.66
N ARG A 547 40.63 12.64 -42.28
CA ARG A 547 39.47 13.51 -42.22
C ARG A 547 38.32 12.88 -43.01
N TRP A 548 37.14 12.86 -42.41
CA TRP A 548 35.96 12.30 -43.06
C TRP A 548 35.37 13.32 -44.06
N PRO A 549 34.91 12.90 -45.26
CA PRO A 549 34.44 13.83 -46.31
C PRO A 549 33.28 14.73 -45.89
N THR A 550 32.47 14.32 -44.92
CA THR A 550 31.32 15.08 -44.41
C THR A 550 31.65 15.97 -43.20
N GLY A 551 32.93 16.09 -42.83
CA GLY A 551 33.38 16.67 -41.56
C GLY A 551 33.61 15.58 -40.50
N GLY A 552 34.55 15.81 -39.58
CA GLY A 552 34.95 14.86 -38.53
C GLY A 552 36.19 14.03 -38.86
N THR A 553 36.49 13.07 -37.98
CA THR A 553 37.61 12.13 -38.11
C THR A 553 37.09 10.72 -38.35
N HIS A 554 37.73 10.01 -39.26
CA HIS A 554 37.52 8.60 -39.51
C HIS A 554 38.75 7.81 -39.11
N VAL A 555 38.55 6.86 -38.21
CA VAL A 555 39.57 5.90 -37.80
C VAL A 555 39.10 4.52 -38.26
N ALA A 556 39.84 3.89 -39.18
CA ALA A 556 39.58 2.53 -39.63
C ALA A 556 40.79 1.63 -39.37
N LEU A 557 40.52 0.44 -38.84
CA LEU A 557 41.51 -0.61 -38.64
C LEU A 557 41.03 -1.90 -39.30
N GLU A 558 41.87 -2.47 -40.15
CA GLU A 558 41.65 -3.78 -40.76
C GLU A 558 42.75 -4.77 -40.38
N TRP A 559 42.37 -5.93 -39.84
CA TRP A 559 43.26 -7.03 -39.52
C TRP A 559 42.82 -8.30 -40.24
N ARG A 560 43.79 -9.04 -40.80
CA ARG A 560 43.56 -10.35 -41.44
C ARG A 560 44.49 -11.39 -40.84
N PRO A 561 44.00 -12.62 -40.55
CA PRO A 561 44.85 -13.72 -40.13
C PRO A 561 45.82 -14.08 -41.26
N ARG A 562 47.07 -14.38 -40.90
CA ARG A 562 48.13 -14.81 -41.84
C ARG A 562 48.02 -16.29 -42.18
#